data_AF-A0AAI8A9P9-F1
#
_entry.id   AF-A0AAI8A9P9-F1
#
_cell.length_a   1.000
_cell.length_b   1.000
_cell.length_c   1.000
_cell.angle_alpha   90.00
_cell.angle_beta   90.00
_cell.angle_gamma   90.00
#
_symmetry.space_group_name_H-M   'P 1'
#
loop_
_entity.id
_entity.type
_entity.pdbx_description
1 polymer ?
#
loop_
_entity_poly.entity_id
_entity_poly.type
_entity_poly.pdbx_seq_one_letter_code
_entity_poly.pdbx_strand_id
1 'polypeptide(L)'
;MQNLLSLFIIFFCLNIYSNPMPLGLELNKTTNIDLTKKYKIINKEPNYWQGYNYYIEPNTKTISKALVICNDFNVIEAVIFNYRSK
;
A
#
# COMPACT_ATOMS: atom_id res chain seq x y z
N MET A 1 -36.22 -5.26 13.47
CA MET A 1 -34.84 -5.37 14.01
C MET A 1 -33.82 -5.87 13.00
N GLN A 2 -34.18 -6.79 12.10
CA GLN A 2 -33.25 -7.38 11.12
C GLN A 2 -32.66 -6.39 10.11
N ASN A 3 -33.44 -5.40 9.65
CA ASN A 3 -32.97 -4.34 8.74
C ASN A 3 -31.91 -3.43 9.40
N LEU A 4 -32.05 -3.17 10.71
CA LEU A 4 -31.10 -2.33 11.45
C LEU A 4 -29.75 -3.04 11.61
N LEU A 5 -29.80 -4.35 11.92
CA LEU A 5 -28.63 -5.21 12.07
C LEU A 5 -27.88 -5.39 10.73
N SER A 6 -28.64 -5.48 9.63
CA SER A 6 -28.08 -5.50 8.28
C SER A 6 -27.36 -4.19 7.93
N LEU A 7 -27.91 -3.04 8.31
CA LEU A 7 -27.26 -1.73 8.16
C LEU A 7 -25.95 -1.66 8.96
N PHE A 8 -25.94 -2.13 10.22
CA PHE A 8 -24.72 -2.20 11.03
C PHE A 8 -23.64 -3.08 10.40
N ILE A 9 -24.02 -4.24 9.86
CA ILE A 9 -23.08 -5.13 9.15
C ILE A 9 -22.51 -4.43 7.91
N ILE A 10 -23.36 -3.80 7.10
CA ILE A 10 -22.92 -3.08 5.90
C ILE A 10 -21.95 -1.95 6.26
N PHE A 11 -22.29 -1.12 7.26
CA PHE A 11 -21.41 -0.05 7.72
C PHE A 11 -20.08 -0.58 8.27
N PHE A 12 -20.11 -1.68 9.02
CA PHE A 12 -18.89 -2.27 9.58
C PHE A 12 -18.00 -2.89 8.49
N CYS A 13 -18.58 -3.63 7.55
CA CYS A 13 -17.86 -4.18 6.41
C CYS A 13 -17.27 -3.07 5.54
N LEU A 14 -18.04 -2.03 5.22
CA LEU A 14 -17.53 -0.89 4.46
C LEU A 14 -16.33 -0.23 5.15
N ASN A 15 -16.34 -0.09 6.49
CA ASN A 15 -15.23 0.47 7.25
C ASN A 15 -14.00 -0.46 7.33
N ILE A 16 -14.18 -1.78 7.36
CA ILE A 16 -13.05 -2.73 7.36
C ILE A 16 -12.35 -2.76 6.00
N TYR A 17 -13.10 -2.65 4.91
CA TYR A 17 -12.55 -2.78 3.55
C TYR A 17 -12.23 -1.44 2.88
N SER A 18 -12.41 -0.30 3.56
CA SER A 18 -12.38 1.04 2.93
C SER A 18 -10.99 1.62 2.67
N ASN A 19 -9.91 0.92 2.97
CA ASN A 19 -8.62 1.29 2.40
C ASN A 19 -7.77 0.04 2.15
N PRO A 20 -7.52 -0.34 0.89
CA PRO A 20 -6.56 -1.42 0.62
C PRO A 20 -5.22 -1.00 1.21
N MET A 21 -4.69 -1.85 2.09
CA MET A 21 -3.44 -1.61 2.81
C MET A 21 -2.36 -2.62 2.35
N PRO A 22 -1.92 -2.58 1.08
CA PRO A 22 -0.89 -3.47 0.56
C PRO A 22 0.38 -3.40 1.41
N LEU A 23 0.87 -4.53 1.91
CA LEU A 23 2.02 -4.58 2.83
C LEU A 23 1.86 -3.73 4.10
N GLY A 24 0.63 -3.43 4.51
CA GLY A 24 0.43 -2.52 5.64
C GLY A 24 0.83 -1.08 5.32
N LEU A 25 0.77 -0.67 4.05
CA LEU A 25 0.89 0.71 3.57
C LEU A 25 -0.51 1.16 3.13
N GLU A 26 -1.13 2.04 3.90
CA GLU A 26 -2.41 2.65 3.52
C GLU A 26 -2.21 3.60 2.35
N LEU A 27 -2.84 3.32 1.22
CA LEU A 27 -2.82 4.20 0.06
C LEU A 27 -3.42 5.57 0.43
N ASN A 28 -2.92 6.62 -0.20
CA ASN A 28 -3.32 8.02 -0.03
C ASN A 28 -3.15 8.58 1.39
N LYS A 29 -2.42 7.88 2.27
CA LYS A 29 -2.13 8.32 3.64
C LYS A 29 -0.68 8.08 4.04
N THR A 30 -0.16 6.89 3.73
CA THR A 30 1.21 6.52 4.10
C THR A 30 2.19 7.29 3.25
N THR A 31 3.26 7.79 3.87
CA THR A 31 4.29 8.57 3.18
C THR A 31 5.54 7.74 2.90
N ASN A 32 6.43 8.27 2.06
CA ASN A 32 7.74 7.67 1.84
C ASN A 32 8.58 7.57 3.14
N ILE A 33 8.38 8.47 4.12
CA ILE A 33 9.08 8.42 5.41
C ILE A 33 8.70 7.13 6.14
N ASP A 34 7.41 6.80 6.19
CA ASP A 34 6.93 5.57 6.81
C ASP A 34 7.41 4.33 6.06
N LEU A 35 7.48 4.41 4.73
CA LEU A 35 8.06 3.38 3.88
C LEU A 35 9.53 3.11 4.23
N THR A 36 10.36 4.16 4.34
CA THR A 36 11.79 4.05 4.64
C THR A 36 12.06 3.48 6.04
N LYS A 37 11.16 3.72 7.00
CA LYS A 37 11.25 3.16 8.36
C LYS A 37 10.92 1.67 8.39
N LYS A 38 9.95 1.24 7.57
CA LYS A 38 9.39 -0.12 7.61
C LYS A 38 10.10 -1.10 6.69
N TYR A 39 10.64 -0.62 5.57
CA TYR A 39 11.22 -1.46 4.52
C TYR A 39 12.60 -0.99 4.09
N LYS A 40 13.42 -1.97 3.68
CA LYS A 40 14.69 -1.70 3.02
C LYS A 40 14.43 -1.27 1.58
N ILE A 41 14.86 -0.07 1.22
CA ILE A 41 14.80 0.45 -0.15
C ILE A 41 16.01 -0.07 -0.91
N ILE A 42 15.74 -0.75 -2.03
CA ILE A 42 16.75 -1.29 -2.94
C ILE A 42 17.15 -0.23 -3.98
N ASN A 43 16.16 0.50 -4.51
CA ASN A 43 16.36 1.51 -5.53
C ASN A 43 15.28 2.60 -5.44
N LYS A 44 15.60 3.79 -5.95
CA LYS A 44 14.73 4.96 -6.01
C LYS A 44 14.92 5.64 -7.37
N GLU A 45 13.82 5.90 -8.08
CA GLU A 45 13.85 6.60 -9.37
C GLU A 45 12.72 7.64 -9.45
N PRO A 46 12.90 8.76 -10.16
CA PRO A 46 11.81 9.71 -10.42
C PRO A 46 10.74 9.05 -11.30
N ASN A 47 9.47 9.41 -11.11
CA ASN A 47 8.37 8.89 -11.90
C ASN A 47 7.63 9.98 -12.70
N TYR A 48 6.65 9.56 -13.52
CA TYR A 48 5.89 10.45 -14.39
C TYR A 48 5.04 11.49 -13.64
N TRP A 49 4.68 11.20 -12.39
CA TRP A 49 3.83 12.05 -11.54
C TRP A 49 4.63 13.04 -10.69
N GLN A 50 5.84 13.42 -11.12
CA GLN A 50 6.72 14.32 -10.39
C GLN A 50 7.08 13.85 -8.98
N GLY A 51 6.86 12.57 -8.69
CA GLY A 51 7.23 11.89 -7.45
C GLY A 51 8.34 10.87 -7.66
N TYR A 52 8.34 9.83 -6.83
CA TYR A 52 9.35 8.77 -6.87
C TYR A 52 8.73 7.39 -6.83
N ASN A 53 9.34 6.49 -7.59
CA ASN A 53 9.18 5.06 -7.50
C ASN A 53 10.22 4.50 -6.52
N TYR A 54 9.76 3.72 -5.55
CA TYR A 54 10.60 3.04 -4.57
C TYR A 54 10.53 1.54 -4.78
N TYR A 55 11.68 0.92 -5.05
CA TYR A 55 11.80 -0.53 -5.07
C TYR A 55 12.16 -1.02 -3.69
N ILE A 56 11.32 -1.86 -3.11
CA ILE A 56 11.52 -2.42 -1.77
C ILE A 56 11.67 -3.93 -1.82
N GLU A 57 12.41 -4.46 -0.85
CA GLU A 57 12.42 -5.89 -0.54
C GLU A 57 11.40 -6.14 0.59
N PRO A 58 10.21 -6.69 0.29
CA PRO A 58 9.25 -7.00 1.33
C PRO A 58 9.79 -8.16 2.17
N ASN A 59 9.62 -8.07 3.49
CA ASN A 59 10.05 -9.10 4.44
C ASN A 59 9.08 -10.31 4.46
N THR A 60 8.67 -10.80 3.28
CA THR A 60 7.72 -11.90 3.11
C THR A 60 8.29 -12.95 2.17
N LYS A 61 7.97 -14.23 2.40
CA LYS A 61 8.49 -15.33 1.58
C LYS A 61 7.83 -15.42 0.19
N THR A 62 6.66 -14.80 0.03
CA THR A 62 5.82 -14.91 -1.17
C THR A 62 6.05 -13.80 -2.17
N ILE A 63 6.43 -12.61 -1.71
CA ILE A 63 6.64 -11.44 -2.58
C ILE A 63 8.15 -11.26 -2.76
N SER A 64 8.61 -11.26 -4.00
CA SER A 64 10.03 -11.13 -4.33
C SER A 64 10.53 -9.70 -4.18
N LYS A 65 9.74 -8.76 -4.69
CA LYS A 65 9.99 -7.34 -4.81
C LYS A 65 8.65 -6.62 -4.85
N ALA A 66 8.61 -5.40 -4.35
CA ALA A 66 7.48 -4.52 -4.55
C ALA A 66 7.96 -3.17 -5.06
N LEU A 67 7.16 -2.57 -5.95
CA LEU A 67 7.32 -1.22 -6.44
C LEU A 67 6.25 -0.36 -5.76
N VAL A 68 6.68 0.69 -5.08
CA VAL A 68 5.81 1.66 -4.42
C VAL A 68 5.89 2.97 -5.19
N ILE A 69 4.76 3.45 -5.67
CA ILE A 69 4.67 4.68 -6.46
C ILE A 69 4.16 5.78 -5.53
N CYS A 70 4.96 6.84 -5.40
CA CYS A 70 4.59 8.04 -4.67
C CYS A 70 4.37 9.21 -5.62
N ASN A 71 3.45 10.10 -5.25
CA ASN A 71 3.30 11.40 -5.92
C ASN A 71 4.35 12.42 -5.47
N ASP A 72 4.23 13.64 -5.99
CA ASP A 72 5.05 14.81 -5.69
C ASP A 72 5.04 15.20 -4.20
N PHE A 73 3.94 14.92 -3.48
CA PHE A 73 3.85 15.10 -2.03
C PHE A 73 4.46 13.94 -1.22
N ASN A 74 5.10 12.97 -1.87
CA ASN A 74 5.61 11.74 -1.27
C ASN A 74 4.56 10.85 -0.59
N VAL A 75 3.30 10.98 -0.98
CA VAL A 75 2.21 10.10 -0.53
C VAL A 75 2.16 8.87 -1.45
N ILE A 76 2.00 7.68 -0.86
CA ILE A 76 1.89 6.43 -1.62
C ILE A 76 0.53 6.36 -2.31
N GLU A 77 0.54 6.21 -3.63
CA GLU A 77 -0.68 6.09 -4.44
C GLU A 77 -0.91 4.65 -4.91
N ALA A 78 0.17 3.92 -5.19
CA ALA A 78 0.07 2.55 -5.66
C ALA A 78 1.21 1.68 -5.14
N VAL A 79 0.92 0.39 -5.00
CA VAL A 79 1.90 -0.64 -4.68
C VAL A 79 1.70 -1.81 -5.65
N ILE A 80 2.76 -2.17 -6.36
CA ILE A 80 2.78 -3.25 -7.36
C ILE A 80 3.67 -4.36 -6.85
N PHE A 81 3.15 -5.59 -6.85
CA PHE A 81 3.87 -6.77 -6.36
C PHE A 81 4.42 -7.62 -7.51
N ASN A 82 5.62 -8.15 -7.30
CA ASN A 82 6.12 -9.25 -8.08
C ASN A 82 6.24 -10.50 -7.20
N TYR A 83 5.44 -11.52 -7.48
CA TYR A 83 5.41 -12.76 -6.72
C TYR A 83 6.55 -13.70 -7.16
N ARG A 84 7.17 -14.42 -6.22
CA ARG A 84 8.08 -15.52 -6.61
C ARG A 84 7.22 -16.68 -7.11
N SER A 85 7.37 -17.07 -8.38
CA SER A 85 6.89 -18.39 -8.81
C SER A 85 7.65 -19.45 -8.02
N LYS A 86 6.92 -20.44 -7.50
CA LYS A 86 7.53 -21.68 -7.02
C LYS A 86 8.05 -22.50 -8.21
#